data_AF-A0A7X6TDC1-F1
#
_entry.id   AF-A0A7X6TDC1-F1
#
_cell.length_a   1.000
_cell.length_b   1.000
_cell.length_c   1.000
_cell.angle_alpha   90.00
_cell.angle_beta   90.00
_cell.angle_gamma   90.00
#
_symmetry.space_group_name_H-M   'P 1'
#
loop_
_entity.id
_entity.type
_entity.pdbx_description
1 polymer ?
#
loop_
_entity_poly.entity_id
_entity_poly.type
_entity_poly.pdbx_seq_one_letter_code
_entity_poly.pdbx_strand_id
1 'polypeptide(L)'
;MKKYLVFISVILLMISCNKTAGINIPESSVQQALTACTEQSELPDALIEKGIRQCAGLWTAKDGSPEEFIAFCKNYICSDSQQKSLLFQRMASHFETLLGHQNRVRVELLRPLHETGYQNLPVDQLFGAYDNAAHFEEDMYGSKIAFVVALNFPYFSLNEKTAQAEKWTSEEWGYARLGDFFIERIPASLKQEMTLAATRAEDYISNYNIHMGSLL
;
A
#
# COMPACT_ATOMS: atom_id res chain seq x y z
N MET A 1 18.81 8.67 47.62
CA MET A 1 18.64 9.69 46.54
C MET A 1 19.02 9.18 45.14
N LYS A 2 20.12 8.42 44.94
CA LYS A 2 20.47 7.85 43.61
C LYS A 2 19.53 6.76 43.07
N LYS A 3 18.84 5.98 43.93
CA LYS A 3 17.91 4.92 43.48
C LYS A 3 16.56 5.45 42.95
N TYR A 4 16.14 6.64 43.39
CA TYR A 4 14.92 7.28 42.87
C TYR A 4 15.16 7.99 41.53
N LEU A 5 16.39 8.45 41.27
CA LEU A 5 16.74 9.10 40.01
C LEU A 5 16.71 8.13 38.80
N VAL A 6 17.07 6.86 39.02
CA VAL A 6 17.02 5.81 37.98
C VAL A 6 15.58 5.40 37.68
N PHE A 7 14.68 5.45 38.66
CA PHE A 7 13.27 5.11 38.44
C PHE A 7 12.52 6.20 37.67
N ILE A 8 12.91 7.47 37.83
CA ILE A 8 12.33 8.61 37.09
C ILE A 8 12.81 8.64 35.63
N SER A 9 14.02 8.15 35.32
CA SER A 9 14.49 8.09 33.92
C SER A 9 13.82 6.98 33.10
N VAL A 10 13.33 5.90 33.73
CA VAL A 10 12.62 4.82 33.04
C VAL A 10 11.17 5.20 32.71
N ILE A 11 10.54 6.06 33.53
CA ILE A 11 9.17 6.53 33.29
C ILE A 11 9.12 7.60 32.18
N LEU A 12 10.18 8.40 32.01
CA LEU A 12 10.25 9.41 30.94
C LEU A 12 10.46 8.83 29.52
N LEU A 13 10.98 7.60 29.41
CA LEU A 13 11.18 6.91 28.12
C LEU A 13 9.89 6.29 27.55
N MET A 14 8.85 6.10 28.38
CA MET A 14 7.55 5.52 27.96
C MET A 14 6.54 6.59 27.50
N ILE A 15 6.89 7.88 27.56
CA ILE A 15 5.99 8.99 27.18
C ILE A 15 6.39 9.61 25.82
N SER A 16 7.51 9.21 25.24
CA SER A 16 8.03 9.80 23.99
C SER A 16 7.61 9.07 22.70
N CYS A 17 6.53 8.28 22.72
CA CYS A 17 5.95 7.69 21.52
C CYS A 17 4.44 7.91 21.50
N ASN A 18 4.02 9.17 21.33
CA ASN A 18 2.63 9.50 21.02
C ASN A 18 2.55 10.71 20.09
N LYS A 19 3.17 10.58 18.92
CA LYS A 19 2.91 11.45 17.76
C LYS A 19 2.65 10.60 16.52
N THR A 20 1.55 9.86 16.53
CA THR A 20 0.77 9.67 15.30
C THR A 20 -0.27 10.78 15.27
N ALA A 21 0.12 11.93 14.71
CA ALA A 21 -0.81 13.00 14.37
C ALA A 21 -1.62 12.58 13.14
N GLY A 22 -2.51 11.61 13.33
CA GLY A 22 -3.56 11.25 12.40
C GLY A 22 -4.87 11.31 13.17
N ILE A 23 -5.89 11.96 12.62
CA ILE A 23 -7.25 11.79 13.13
C ILE A 23 -7.53 10.29 13.09
N ASN A 24 -7.58 9.65 14.25
CA ASN A 24 -8.09 8.30 14.35
C ASN A 24 -9.60 8.43 14.23
N ILE A 25 -10.20 7.78 13.22
CA ILE A 25 -11.65 7.73 13.09
C ILE A 25 -12.22 7.20 14.41
N PRO A 26 -13.10 7.95 15.11
CA PRO A 26 -13.63 7.51 16.38
C PRO A 26 -14.38 6.18 16.24
N GLU A 27 -14.28 5.30 17.25
CA GLU A 27 -14.98 4.01 17.22
C GLU A 27 -16.49 4.16 17.03
N SER A 28 -17.07 5.27 17.53
CA SER A 28 -18.49 5.60 17.28
C SER A 28 -18.80 5.77 15.78
N SER A 29 -17.89 6.38 15.01
CA SER A 29 -18.04 6.58 13.57
C SER A 29 -17.84 5.27 12.81
N VAL A 30 -16.90 4.42 13.26
CA VAL A 30 -16.73 3.05 12.74
C VAL A 30 -18.02 2.25 12.95
N GLN A 31 -18.56 2.25 14.16
CA GLN A 31 -19.79 1.51 14.48
C GLN A 31 -21.00 2.02 13.68
N GLN A 32 -21.10 3.35 13.50
CA GLN A 32 -22.16 3.94 12.68
C GLN A 32 -22.03 3.54 11.20
N ALA A 33 -20.82 3.53 10.66
CA ALA A 33 -20.57 3.07 9.29
C ALA A 33 -20.90 1.57 9.14
N LEU A 34 -20.53 0.73 10.12
CA LEU A 34 -20.83 -0.69 10.14
C LEU A 34 -22.34 -0.95 10.07
N THR A 35 -23.11 -0.34 10.98
CA THR A 35 -24.56 -0.49 11.00
C THR A 35 -25.17 -0.08 9.66
N ALA A 36 -24.79 1.08 9.13
CA ALA A 36 -25.34 1.55 7.85
C ALA A 36 -24.95 0.65 6.66
N CYS A 37 -23.72 0.13 6.63
CA CYS A 37 -23.22 -0.67 5.50
C CYS A 37 -23.78 -2.10 5.52
N THR A 38 -23.91 -2.71 6.70
CA THR A 38 -24.53 -4.04 6.86
C THR A 38 -26.02 -4.01 6.52
N GLU A 39 -26.73 -2.90 6.78
CA GLU A 39 -28.14 -2.76 6.40
C GLU A 39 -28.37 -2.65 4.88
N GLN A 40 -27.37 -2.16 4.12
CA GLN A 40 -27.51 -1.92 2.68
C GLN A 40 -26.75 -2.93 1.79
N SER A 41 -26.03 -3.87 2.39
CA SER A 41 -25.20 -4.85 1.69
C SER A 41 -25.57 -6.27 2.11
N GLU A 42 -25.69 -7.15 1.13
CA GLU A 42 -25.88 -8.60 1.28
C GLU A 42 -24.53 -9.34 1.44
N LEU A 43 -23.41 -8.62 1.47
CA LEU A 43 -22.10 -9.20 1.71
C LEU A 43 -21.98 -9.69 3.16
N PRO A 44 -21.15 -10.70 3.44
CA PRO A 44 -20.93 -11.18 4.81
C PRO A 44 -20.47 -10.06 5.75
N ASP A 45 -21.14 -9.90 6.90
CA ASP A 45 -20.85 -8.88 7.91
C ASP A 45 -19.36 -8.85 8.30
N ALA A 46 -18.74 -10.01 8.44
CA ALA A 46 -17.32 -10.12 8.78
C ALA A 46 -16.40 -9.49 7.72
N LEU A 47 -16.77 -9.53 6.44
CA LEU A 47 -16.02 -8.89 5.37
C LEU A 47 -16.24 -7.38 5.35
N ILE A 48 -17.49 -6.93 5.56
CA ILE A 48 -17.84 -5.52 5.68
C ILE A 48 -17.07 -4.91 6.86
N GLU A 49 -17.06 -5.59 8.01
CA GLU A 49 -16.35 -5.15 9.20
C GLU A 49 -14.86 -4.99 8.95
N LYS A 50 -14.24 -6.02 8.35
CA LYS A 50 -12.82 -6.00 8.04
C LYS A 50 -12.45 -4.84 7.12
N GLY A 51 -13.26 -4.59 6.08
CA GLY A 51 -13.05 -3.48 5.14
C GLY A 51 -13.18 -2.11 5.78
N ILE A 52 -14.26 -1.87 6.54
CA ILE A 52 -14.49 -0.59 7.22
C ILE A 52 -13.38 -0.30 8.23
N ARG A 53 -12.98 -1.29 9.03
CA ARG A 53 -11.89 -1.13 10.01
C ARG A 53 -10.55 -0.86 9.33
N GLN A 54 -10.25 -1.53 8.22
CA GLN A 54 -9.04 -1.24 7.45
C GLN A 54 -9.06 0.19 6.88
N CYS A 55 -10.18 0.64 6.30
CA CYS A 55 -10.33 2.02 5.85
C CYS A 55 -10.12 3.01 6.99
N ALA A 56 -10.73 2.78 8.15
CA ALA A 56 -10.59 3.63 9.33
C ALA A 56 -9.13 3.73 9.79
N GLY A 57 -8.38 2.61 9.78
CA GLY A 57 -6.96 2.59 10.15
C GLY A 57 -6.03 3.30 9.17
N LEU A 58 -6.43 3.44 7.91
CA LEU A 58 -5.67 4.13 6.85
C LEU A 58 -6.09 5.60 6.66
N TRP A 59 -7.24 5.98 7.21
CA TRP A 59 -7.81 7.31 7.07
C TRP A 59 -7.02 8.34 7.88
N THR A 60 -6.77 9.50 7.29
CA THR A 60 -6.04 10.59 7.95
C THR A 60 -6.81 11.90 7.88
N ALA A 61 -6.29 12.94 8.55
CA ALA A 61 -6.89 14.28 8.49
C ALA A 61 -6.97 14.87 7.08
N LYS A 62 -6.09 14.44 6.16
CA LYS A 62 -6.12 14.88 4.76
C LYS A 62 -7.26 14.24 3.97
N ASP A 63 -7.82 13.16 4.49
CA ASP A 63 -8.80 12.36 3.79
C ASP A 63 -10.24 12.83 4.03
N GLY A 64 -10.48 13.50 5.15
CA GLY A 64 -11.79 14.06 5.49
C GLY A 64 -12.15 13.84 6.94
N SER A 65 -13.27 14.41 7.35
CA SER A 65 -13.82 14.28 8.69
C SER A 65 -14.40 12.88 8.94
N PRO A 66 -14.70 12.53 10.21
CA PRO A 66 -15.41 11.29 10.53
C PRO A 66 -16.78 11.16 9.83
N GLU A 67 -17.47 12.27 9.59
CA GLU A 67 -18.75 12.31 8.85
C GLU A 67 -18.53 11.99 7.37
N GLU A 68 -17.47 12.52 6.76
CA GLU A 68 -17.09 12.21 5.39
C GLU A 68 -16.66 10.75 5.23
N PHE A 69 -16.00 10.17 6.24
CA PHE A 69 -15.69 8.74 6.29
C PHE A 69 -16.96 7.87 6.26
N ILE A 70 -17.95 8.17 7.11
CA ILE A 70 -19.22 7.42 7.13
C ILE A 70 -19.93 7.54 5.78
N ALA A 71 -20.00 8.76 5.22
CA ALA A 71 -20.60 9.00 3.92
C ALA A 71 -19.87 8.22 2.81
N PHE A 72 -18.54 8.19 2.85
CA PHE A 72 -17.72 7.42 1.93
C PHE A 72 -18.04 5.92 1.99
N CYS A 73 -18.02 5.32 3.18
CA CYS A 73 -18.36 3.90 3.34
C CYS A 73 -19.74 3.58 2.77
N LYS A 74 -20.73 4.42 3.06
CA LYS A 74 -22.10 4.24 2.56
C LYS A 74 -22.19 4.31 1.04
N ASN A 75 -21.46 5.24 0.42
CA ASN A 75 -21.54 5.48 -1.02
C ASN A 75 -20.83 4.40 -1.84
N TYR A 76 -19.78 3.77 -1.29
CA TYR A 76 -18.86 2.91 -2.07
C TYR A 76 -18.82 1.44 -1.64
N ILE A 77 -19.55 1.03 -0.60
CA ILE A 77 -19.69 -0.40 -0.29
C ILE A 77 -20.53 -1.08 -1.38
N CYS A 78 -20.12 -2.27 -1.80
CA CYS A 78 -20.92 -3.07 -2.73
C CYS A 78 -22.18 -3.63 -2.05
N SER A 79 -23.32 -3.56 -2.72
CA SER A 79 -24.61 -4.10 -2.28
C SER A 79 -24.63 -5.62 -2.26
N ASP A 80 -23.91 -6.28 -3.17
CA ASP A 80 -23.97 -7.73 -3.36
C ASP A 80 -22.71 -8.27 -4.05
N SER A 81 -22.65 -9.59 -4.21
CA SER A 81 -21.53 -10.29 -4.83
C SER A 81 -21.36 -9.96 -6.31
N GLN A 82 -22.44 -9.66 -7.04
CA GLN A 82 -22.40 -9.31 -8.46
C GLN A 82 -21.78 -7.93 -8.67
N GLN A 83 -22.17 -6.94 -7.86
CA GLN A 83 -21.58 -5.62 -7.90
C GLN A 83 -20.09 -5.67 -7.49
N LYS A 84 -19.74 -6.50 -6.49
CA LYS A 84 -18.36 -6.70 -6.08
C LYS A 84 -17.49 -7.30 -7.19
N SER A 85 -17.99 -8.31 -7.91
CA SER A 85 -17.29 -8.89 -9.08
C SER A 85 -17.12 -7.85 -10.20
N LEU A 86 -18.15 -7.06 -10.50
CA LEU A 86 -18.06 -6.00 -11.52
C LEU A 86 -17.04 -4.92 -11.13
N LEU A 87 -17.03 -4.50 -9.86
CA LEU A 87 -16.05 -3.58 -9.33
C LEU A 87 -14.63 -4.15 -9.48
N PHE A 88 -14.43 -5.41 -9.09
CA PHE A 88 -13.13 -6.08 -9.21
C PHE A 88 -12.63 -6.11 -10.66
N GLN A 89 -13.46 -6.51 -11.62
CA GLN A 89 -13.07 -6.55 -13.03
C GLN A 89 -12.65 -5.17 -13.55
N ARG A 90 -13.36 -4.12 -13.14
CA ARG A 90 -13.02 -2.73 -13.50
C ARG A 90 -11.68 -2.32 -12.90
N MET A 91 -11.49 -2.57 -11.61
CA MET A 91 -10.25 -2.25 -10.89
C MET A 91 -9.05 -3.00 -11.45
N ALA A 92 -9.20 -4.31 -11.69
CA ALA A 92 -8.16 -5.15 -12.27
C ALA A 92 -7.73 -4.64 -13.65
N SER A 93 -8.68 -4.30 -14.52
CA SER A 93 -8.37 -3.75 -15.86
C SER A 93 -7.63 -2.41 -15.79
N HIS A 94 -8.02 -1.52 -14.87
CA HIS A 94 -7.33 -0.24 -14.69
C HIS A 94 -5.92 -0.43 -14.12
N PHE A 95 -5.74 -1.33 -13.15
CA PHE A 95 -4.44 -1.59 -12.54
C PHE A 95 -3.49 -2.30 -13.50
N GLU A 96 -3.97 -3.25 -14.31
CA GLU A 96 -3.18 -3.85 -15.39
C GLU A 96 -2.62 -2.77 -16.33
N THR A 97 -3.48 -1.84 -16.74
CA THR A 97 -3.09 -0.73 -17.63
C THR A 97 -2.04 0.17 -16.98
N LEU A 98 -2.31 0.64 -15.75
CA LEU A 98 -1.44 1.58 -15.04
C LEU A 98 -0.07 0.95 -14.72
N LEU A 99 -0.09 -0.21 -14.06
CA LEU A 99 1.13 -0.88 -13.59
C LEU A 99 1.93 -1.45 -14.76
N GLY A 100 1.25 -2.00 -15.77
CA GLY A 100 1.89 -2.52 -16.98
C GLY A 100 2.63 -1.41 -17.76
N HIS A 101 2.01 -0.23 -17.90
CA HIS A 101 2.65 0.90 -18.57
C HIS A 101 3.75 1.54 -17.72
N GLN A 102 3.58 1.62 -16.40
CA GLN A 102 4.65 2.05 -15.50
C GLN A 102 5.88 1.13 -15.61
N ASN A 103 5.67 -0.19 -15.60
CA ASN A 103 6.73 -1.16 -15.80
C ASN A 103 7.40 -1.00 -17.17
N ARG A 104 6.63 -0.80 -18.25
CA ARG A 104 7.19 -0.56 -19.58
C ARG A 104 8.09 0.68 -19.60
N VAL A 105 7.64 1.81 -19.04
CA VAL A 105 8.44 3.03 -18.95
C VAL A 105 9.73 2.75 -18.16
N ARG A 106 9.64 2.06 -17.02
CA ARG A 106 10.79 1.68 -16.20
C ARG A 106 11.82 0.87 -17.00
N VAL A 107 11.38 -0.17 -17.71
CA VAL A 107 12.24 -1.03 -18.53
C VAL A 107 12.96 -0.21 -19.62
N GLU A 108 12.25 0.66 -20.32
CA GLU A 108 12.84 1.46 -21.39
C GLU A 108 13.85 2.51 -20.87
N LEU A 109 13.57 3.12 -19.72
CA LEU A 109 14.51 4.06 -19.09
C LEU A 109 15.79 3.39 -18.60
N LEU A 110 15.72 2.12 -18.20
CA LEU A 110 16.87 1.34 -17.73
C LEU A 110 17.69 0.71 -18.84
N ARG A 111 17.21 0.75 -20.09
CA ARG A 111 17.82 0.03 -21.20
C ARG A 111 19.31 0.32 -21.37
N PRO A 112 19.79 1.58 -21.31
CA PRO A 112 21.21 1.88 -21.42
C PRO A 112 22.09 1.27 -20.31
N LEU A 113 21.53 1.05 -19.12
CA LEU A 113 22.25 0.44 -18.01
C LEU A 113 22.29 -1.09 -18.09
N HIS A 114 21.23 -1.71 -18.63
CA HIS A 114 21.04 -3.16 -18.54
C HIS A 114 21.37 -3.91 -19.84
N GLU A 115 21.28 -3.25 -21.00
CA GLU A 115 21.54 -3.88 -22.30
C GLU A 115 22.92 -3.54 -22.86
N THR A 116 23.53 -4.51 -23.56
CA THR A 116 24.79 -4.31 -24.28
C THR A 116 24.58 -3.47 -25.54
N GLY A 117 25.58 -2.66 -25.91
CA GLY A 117 25.56 -1.87 -27.16
C GLY A 117 25.20 -0.40 -26.96
N TYR A 118 24.81 -0.02 -25.75
CA TYR A 118 24.72 1.39 -25.35
C TYR A 118 26.09 1.91 -24.91
N GLN A 119 26.36 3.18 -25.23
CA GLN A 119 27.43 3.92 -24.56
C GLN A 119 26.86 4.44 -23.25
N ASN A 120 27.43 4.00 -22.11
CA ASN A 120 27.00 4.47 -20.80
C ASN A 120 27.32 5.96 -20.63
N LEU A 121 26.31 6.74 -20.28
CA LEU A 121 26.39 8.15 -19.95
C LEU A 121 26.06 8.35 -18.47
N PRO A 122 26.62 9.39 -17.81
CA PRO A 122 26.30 9.68 -16.41
C PRO A 122 24.81 9.90 -16.12
N VAL A 123 24.04 10.34 -17.12
CA VAL A 123 22.58 10.55 -16.99
C VAL A 123 21.81 9.24 -16.84
N ASP A 124 22.34 8.12 -17.35
CA ASP A 124 21.66 6.83 -17.32
C ASP A 124 21.45 6.37 -15.87
N GLN A 125 22.38 6.70 -14.97
CA GLN A 125 22.25 6.48 -13.53
C GLN A 125 21.12 7.29 -12.90
N LEU A 126 20.94 8.54 -13.36
CA LEU A 126 19.85 9.40 -12.87
C LEU A 126 18.49 8.83 -13.28
N PHE A 127 18.37 8.32 -14.51
CA PHE A 127 17.18 7.60 -14.95
C PHE A 127 17.02 6.23 -14.28
N GLY A 128 18.13 5.57 -13.95
CA GLY A 128 18.14 4.34 -13.16
C GLY A 128 17.54 4.53 -11.77
N ALA A 129 17.87 5.64 -11.12
CA ALA A 129 17.38 6.02 -9.80
C ALA A 129 15.99 6.68 -9.82
N TYR A 130 15.46 7.08 -10.98
CA TYR A 130 14.14 7.69 -11.10
C TYR A 130 13.02 6.64 -10.96
N ASP A 131 12.13 6.85 -9.99
CA ASP A 131 10.97 5.98 -9.76
C ASP A 131 9.71 6.64 -10.33
N ASN A 132 9.29 6.19 -11.51
CA ASN A 132 8.10 6.70 -12.19
C ASN A 132 6.77 6.29 -11.53
N ALA A 133 6.80 5.46 -10.48
CA ALA A 133 5.64 5.01 -9.72
C ALA A 133 5.66 5.48 -8.26
N ALA A 134 6.64 6.29 -7.84
CA ALA A 134 6.81 6.71 -6.44
C ALA A 134 5.53 7.31 -5.82
N HIS A 135 4.80 8.11 -6.60
CA HIS A 135 3.57 8.77 -6.14
C HIS A 135 2.29 7.92 -6.29
N PHE A 136 2.36 6.74 -6.92
CA PHE A 136 1.18 5.94 -7.25
C PHE A 136 0.22 5.74 -6.07
N GLU A 137 0.76 5.31 -4.93
CA GLU A 137 -0.06 5.03 -3.75
C GLU A 137 -0.60 6.31 -3.10
N GLU A 138 0.21 7.36 -3.03
CA GLU A 138 -0.20 8.66 -2.50
C GLU A 138 -1.37 9.24 -3.31
N ASP A 139 -1.30 9.16 -4.64
CA ASP A 139 -2.35 9.58 -5.56
C ASP A 139 -3.60 8.71 -5.44
N MET A 140 -3.46 7.38 -5.24
CA MET A 140 -4.58 6.47 -5.04
C MET A 140 -5.33 6.75 -3.73
N TYR A 141 -4.64 7.16 -2.65
CA TYR A 141 -5.30 7.63 -1.44
C TYR A 141 -5.93 9.01 -1.63
N GLY A 142 -5.21 9.95 -2.27
CA GLY A 142 -5.70 11.31 -2.52
C GLY A 142 -6.99 11.33 -3.37
N SER A 143 -7.10 10.41 -4.33
CA SER A 143 -8.28 10.21 -5.18
C SER A 143 -9.34 9.26 -4.60
N LYS A 144 -9.13 8.73 -3.40
CA LYS A 144 -9.99 7.75 -2.69
C LYS A 144 -10.09 6.35 -3.29
N ILE A 145 -9.41 6.08 -4.39
CA ILE A 145 -9.43 4.76 -5.05
C ILE A 145 -8.89 3.67 -4.11
N ALA A 146 -7.83 3.96 -3.36
CA ALA A 146 -7.28 3.04 -2.37
C ALA A 146 -8.30 2.66 -1.29
N PHE A 147 -9.14 3.60 -0.84
CA PHE A 147 -10.18 3.33 0.15
C PHE A 147 -11.33 2.51 -0.44
N VAL A 148 -11.68 2.67 -1.72
CA VAL A 148 -12.67 1.80 -2.38
C VAL A 148 -12.18 0.35 -2.39
N VAL A 149 -10.87 0.14 -2.64
CA VAL A 149 -10.25 -1.18 -2.57
C VAL A 149 -10.27 -1.73 -1.16
N ALA A 150 -9.74 -0.98 -0.18
CA ALA A 150 -9.69 -1.43 1.21
C ALA A 150 -11.09 -1.76 1.78
N LEU A 151 -12.12 -1.00 1.38
CA LEU A 151 -13.50 -1.19 1.83
C LEU A 151 -14.11 -2.50 1.33
N ASN A 152 -13.91 -2.83 0.05
CA ASN A 152 -14.60 -3.94 -0.61
C ASN A 152 -13.75 -5.21 -0.72
N PHE A 153 -12.43 -5.07 -0.70
CA PHE A 153 -11.43 -6.13 -0.85
C PHE A 153 -10.40 -6.03 0.28
N PRO A 154 -10.80 -6.33 1.54
CA PRO A 154 -9.90 -6.17 2.69
C PRO A 154 -8.69 -7.09 2.62
N TYR A 155 -7.61 -6.68 3.28
CA TYR A 155 -6.35 -7.40 3.39
C TYR A 155 -6.48 -8.65 4.25
N PHE A 156 -5.95 -9.78 3.76
CA PHE A 156 -5.83 -11.01 4.54
C PHE A 156 -4.37 -11.27 4.90
N SER A 157 -4.11 -11.54 6.18
CA SER A 157 -2.81 -11.98 6.66
C SER A 157 -2.42 -13.33 6.04
N LEU A 158 -1.12 -13.65 6.07
CA LEU A 158 -0.64 -14.94 5.56
C LEU A 158 -1.35 -16.12 6.21
N ASN A 159 -1.56 -16.08 7.53
CA ASN A 159 -2.26 -17.13 8.26
C ASN A 159 -3.71 -17.30 7.80
N GLU A 160 -4.43 -16.18 7.57
CA GLU A 160 -5.81 -16.22 7.05
C GLU A 160 -5.83 -16.79 5.62
N LYS A 161 -4.90 -16.36 4.77
CA LYS A 161 -4.77 -16.88 3.39
C LYS A 161 -4.50 -18.38 3.40
N THR A 162 -3.56 -18.87 4.21
CA THR A 162 -3.28 -20.30 4.33
C THR A 162 -4.50 -21.09 4.82
N ALA A 163 -5.25 -20.56 5.79
CA ALA A 163 -6.44 -21.23 6.32
C ALA A 163 -7.62 -21.27 5.33
N GLN A 164 -7.70 -20.30 4.41
CA GLN A 164 -8.80 -20.19 3.43
C GLN A 164 -8.42 -20.62 2.00
N ALA A 165 -7.13 -20.86 1.74
CA ALA A 165 -6.58 -21.12 0.41
C ALA A 165 -7.34 -22.18 -0.40
N GLU A 166 -7.75 -23.27 0.25
CA GLU A 166 -8.46 -24.38 -0.39
C GLU A 166 -9.94 -24.09 -0.66
N LYS A 167 -10.50 -23.08 -0.01
CA LYS A 167 -11.93 -22.70 -0.11
C LYS A 167 -12.16 -21.60 -1.13
N TRP A 168 -11.14 -20.82 -1.45
CA TRP A 168 -11.25 -19.70 -2.37
C TRP A 168 -11.26 -20.14 -3.82
N THR A 169 -12.21 -19.58 -4.55
CA THR A 169 -12.22 -19.55 -6.01
C THR A 169 -11.08 -18.69 -6.55
N SER A 170 -10.77 -18.83 -7.84
CA SER A 170 -9.78 -17.97 -8.51
C SER A 170 -10.14 -16.48 -8.42
N GLU A 171 -11.43 -16.15 -8.41
CA GLU A 171 -11.89 -14.76 -8.27
C GLU A 171 -11.65 -14.22 -6.86
N GLU A 172 -11.93 -15.03 -5.83
CA GLU A 172 -11.66 -14.66 -4.43
C GLU A 172 -10.15 -14.52 -4.14
N TRP A 173 -9.31 -15.31 -4.79
CA TRP A 173 -7.87 -15.08 -4.80
C TRP A 173 -7.49 -13.74 -5.45
N GLY A 174 -8.18 -13.37 -6.52
CA GLY A 174 -8.07 -12.05 -7.14
C GLY A 174 -8.45 -10.93 -6.17
N TYR A 175 -9.56 -11.08 -5.43
CA TYR A 175 -9.99 -10.14 -4.39
C TYR A 175 -8.93 -9.97 -3.30
N ALA A 176 -8.41 -11.08 -2.77
CA ALA A 176 -7.38 -11.06 -1.73
C ALA A 176 -6.09 -10.39 -2.25
N ARG A 177 -5.71 -10.64 -3.51
CA ARG A 177 -4.52 -10.03 -4.12
C ARG A 177 -4.69 -8.53 -4.37
N LEU A 178 -5.90 -8.10 -4.76
CA LEU A 178 -6.21 -6.68 -4.90
C LEU A 178 -6.13 -5.95 -3.56
N GLY A 179 -6.59 -6.58 -2.47
CA GLY A 179 -6.48 -6.04 -1.11
C GLY A 179 -5.06 -5.86 -0.59
N ASP A 180 -4.08 -6.58 -1.15
CA ASP A 180 -2.66 -6.46 -0.78
C ASP A 180 -2.02 -5.14 -1.23
N PHE A 181 -2.65 -4.40 -2.15
CA PHE A 181 -2.08 -3.15 -2.67
C PHE A 181 -2.07 -2.01 -1.64
N PHE A 182 -3.02 -1.99 -0.69
CA PHE A 182 -3.25 -0.85 0.19
C PHE A 182 -3.39 -1.28 1.65
N ILE A 183 -2.26 -1.60 2.28
CA ILE A 183 -2.17 -2.04 3.69
C ILE A 183 -1.51 -0.99 4.59
N GLU A 184 -0.79 -0.06 4.01
CA GLU A 184 -0.06 1.00 4.69
C GLU A 184 -0.03 2.26 3.82
N ARG A 185 0.61 3.33 4.31
CA ARG A 185 0.78 4.60 3.59
C ARG A 185 2.24 4.99 3.57
N ILE A 186 2.95 4.62 2.50
CA ILE A 186 4.37 4.99 2.34
C ILE A 186 4.46 6.30 1.54
N PRO A 187 5.03 7.38 2.11
CA PRO A 187 5.29 8.62 1.39
C PRO A 187 6.09 8.40 0.10
N ALA A 188 5.71 9.10 -0.96
CA ALA A 188 6.39 8.99 -2.26
C ALA A 188 7.88 9.33 -2.19
N SER A 189 8.27 10.29 -1.35
CA SER A 189 9.67 10.64 -1.13
C SER A 189 10.49 9.47 -0.60
N LEU A 190 9.93 8.64 0.30
CA LEU A 190 10.61 7.46 0.81
C LEU A 190 10.74 6.38 -0.27
N LYS A 191 9.72 6.17 -1.10
CA LYS A 191 9.81 5.24 -2.24
C LYS A 191 10.90 5.66 -3.23
N GLN A 192 10.95 6.95 -3.55
CA GLN A 192 11.97 7.52 -4.41
C GLN A 192 13.39 7.35 -3.83
N GLU A 193 13.57 7.57 -2.53
CA GLU A 193 14.85 7.32 -1.84
C GLU A 193 15.23 5.83 -1.80
N MET A 194 14.26 4.93 -1.64
CA MET A 194 14.50 3.48 -1.72
C MET A 194 15.01 3.08 -3.11
N THR A 195 14.39 3.58 -4.17
CA THR A 195 14.84 3.34 -5.56
C THR A 195 16.24 3.90 -5.79
N LEU A 196 16.52 5.11 -5.30
CA LEU A 196 17.86 5.70 -5.36
C LEU A 196 18.91 4.85 -4.64
N ALA A 197 18.59 4.34 -3.45
CA ALA A 197 19.48 3.47 -2.69
C ALA A 197 19.73 2.13 -3.40
N ALA A 198 18.68 1.53 -3.98
CA ALA A 198 18.78 0.30 -4.74
C ALA A 198 19.68 0.47 -5.98
N THR A 199 19.47 1.52 -6.78
CA THR A 199 20.30 1.81 -7.95
C THR A 199 21.77 2.05 -7.59
N ARG A 200 22.05 2.74 -6.47
CA ARG A 200 23.44 2.91 -5.99
C ARG A 200 24.09 1.58 -5.60
N ALA A 201 23.32 0.67 -5.00
CA ALA A 201 23.83 -0.66 -4.66
C ALA A 201 24.09 -1.51 -5.91
N GLU A 202 23.19 -1.47 -6.88
CA GLU A 202 23.35 -2.14 -8.18
C GLU A 202 24.56 -1.61 -8.95
N ASP A 203 24.76 -0.29 -8.97
CA ASP A 203 25.93 0.33 -9.58
C ASP A 203 27.23 -0.11 -8.90
N TYR A 204 27.25 -0.10 -7.56
CA TYR A 204 28.41 -0.56 -6.80
C TYR A 204 28.78 -2.01 -7.17
N ILE A 205 27.79 -2.91 -7.24
CA ILE A 205 28.00 -4.31 -7.62
C ILE A 205 28.47 -4.42 -9.08
N SER A 206 27.83 -3.69 -10.00
CA SER A 206 28.11 -3.77 -11.44
C SER A 206 29.50 -3.24 -11.81
N ASN A 207 29.99 -2.23 -11.08
CA ASN A 207 31.35 -1.70 -11.25
C ASN A 207 32.41 -2.52 -10.50
N TYR A 208 32.03 -3.29 -9.48
CA TYR A 208 32.88 -4.31 -8.87
C TYR A 208 32.89 -5.61 -9.68
N ASN A 209 33.29 -5.52 -10.95
CA ASN A 209 33.61 -6.70 -11.74
C ASN A 209 34.99 -7.23 -11.33
N ILE A 210 35.02 -8.18 -10.39
CA ILE A 210 36.20 -9.01 -10.20
C ILE A 210 36.30 -9.94 -11.41
N HIS A 211 37.23 -9.64 -12.32
CA HIS A 211 37.58 -10.56 -13.39
C HIS A 211 38.20 -11.81 -12.77
N MET A 212 37.41 -12.88 -12.63
CA MET A 212 37.85 -14.14 -12.01
C MET A 212 39.10 -14.75 -12.68
N GLY A 213 39.35 -14.46 -13.97
CA GLY A 213 40.57 -14.87 -14.68
C GLY A 213 41.81 -14.00 -14.40
N SER A 214 41.68 -12.97 -13.56
CA SER A 214 42.74 -12.05 -13.14
C SER A 214 43.04 -12.12 -11.64
N LEU A 215 42.40 -13.07 -10.94
CA LEU A 215 42.75 -13.43 -9.58
C LEU A 215 43.98 -14.35 -9.60
N LEU A 216 44.98 -14.01 -8.79
CA LEU A 216 46.25 -14.76 -8.65
C LEU A 216 46.03 -16.17 -8.11
#